data_AF-A0A5B9VY01-F1
#
_entry.id   AF-A0A5B9VY01-F1
#
_cell.length_a   1.000
_cell.length_b   1.000
_cell.length_c   1.000
_cell.angle_alpha   90.00
_cell.angle_beta   90.00
_cell.angle_gamma   90.00
#
_symmetry.space_group_name_H-M   'P 1'
#
loop_
_entity.id
_entity.type
_entity.pdbx_description
1 polymer ?
#
loop_
_entity_poly.entity_id
_entity_poly.type
_entity_poly.pdbx_seq_one_letter_code
_entity_poly.pdbx_strand_id
1 'polypeptide(L)' 'MATDPTKVVVTEGATGNTSQAYHHDFPEIRADGHSGKEAATLLVNRLKLAMDTALTEWRRETMTQAIADVEAFVKSQA' A
#
# COMPACT_ATOMS: atom_id res chain seq x y z
N MET A 1 0.80 -17.02 7.47
CA MET A 1 1.10 -16.17 6.30
C MET A 1 2.04 -15.09 6.76
N ALA A 2 3.24 -15.01 6.18
CA ALA A 2 4.24 -14.00 6.54
C ALA A 2 3.96 -12.72 5.76
N THR A 3 3.94 -11.58 6.44
CA THR A 3 3.87 -10.27 5.78
C THR A 3 5.22 -9.93 5.16
N ASP A 4 5.22 -9.41 3.94
CA ASP A 4 6.44 -9.04 3.21
C ASP A 4 6.49 -7.52 2.95
N PRO A 5 7.12 -6.73 3.84
CA PRO A 5 7.22 -5.29 3.67
C PRO A 5 8.11 -4.89 2.47
N THR A 6 8.91 -5.81 1.90
CA THR A 6 9.75 -5.51 0.72
C THR A 6 8.94 -5.33 -0.56
N LYS A 7 7.68 -5.78 -0.55
CA LYS A 7 6.73 -5.56 -1.64
C LYS A 7 6.18 -4.13 -1.68
N VAL A 8 6.43 -3.33 -0.66
CA VAL A 8 5.99 -1.92 -0.62
C VAL A 8 7.08 -1.06 -1.22
N VAL A 9 6.77 -0.43 -2.35
CA VAL A 9 7.70 0.46 -3.02
C VAL A 9 7.30 1.90 -2.71
N VAL A 10 8.25 2.67 -2.19
CA VAL A 10 8.11 4.11 -1.98
C VAL A 10 9.07 4.82 -2.92
N THR A 11 8.54 5.71 -3.75
CA THR A 11 9.29 6.55 -4.68
C THR A 11 9.02 8.03 -4.39
N GLU A 12 9.85 8.92 -4.91
CA GLU A 12 9.52 10.34 -4.93
C GLU A 12 8.28 10.56 -5.81
N GLY A 13 7.34 11.37 -5.32
CA GLY A 13 6.11 11.73 -6.02
C GLY A 13 6.35 12.76 -7.11
N ALA A 14 5.38 12.90 -8.02
CA ALA A 14 5.50 13.77 -9.20
C ALA A 14 5.63 15.27 -8.84
N THR A 15 5.12 15.68 -7.68
CA THR A 15 5.29 17.02 -7.12
C THR A 15 6.41 17.01 -6.08
N GLY A 16 7.33 17.97 -6.20
CA GLY A 16 8.42 18.13 -5.23
C GLY A 16 7.89 18.17 -3.80
N ASN A 17 8.52 17.40 -2.91
CA ASN A 17 8.14 17.16 -1.51
C ASN A 17 6.98 16.17 -1.28
N THR A 18 6.61 15.37 -2.28
CA THR A 18 5.69 14.24 -2.09
C THR A 18 6.41 12.92 -2.26
N SER A 19 5.94 11.88 -1.60
CA SER A 19 6.34 10.49 -1.79
C SER A 19 5.14 9.71 -2.32
N GLN A 20 5.36 8.84 -3.28
CA GLN A 20 4.37 7.91 -3.80
C GLN A 20 4.66 6.52 -3.25
N ALA A 21 3.66 5.84 -2.71
CA ALA A 21 3.75 4.46 -2.26
C ALA A 21 2.80 3.58 -3.08
N TYR A 22 3.28 2.39 -3.46
CA TYR A 22 2.46 1.38 -4.11
C TYR A 22 2.91 -0.03 -3.70
N HIS A 23 2.00 -1.00 -3.83
CA HIS A 23 2.30 -2.41 -3.58
C HIS A 23 2.75 -3.07 -4.88
N HIS A 24 3.80 -3.89 -4.85
CA HIS A 24 4.36 -4.54 -6.04
C HIS A 24 3.33 -5.40 -6.79
N ASP A 25 2.46 -6.10 -6.07
CA ASP A 25 1.38 -6.90 -6.66
C ASP A 25 0.19 -6.05 -7.17
N PHE A 26 0.09 -4.79 -6.74
CA PHE A 26 -0.98 -3.86 -7.13
C PHE A 26 -0.41 -2.50 -7.54
N PRO A 27 0.39 -2.45 -8.63
CA PRO A 27 0.99 -1.20 -9.10
C PRO A 27 -0.04 -0.18 -9.59
N GLU A 28 -1.28 -0.62 -9.83
CA GLU A 28 -2.44 0.22 -10.15
C GLU A 28 -2.97 1.02 -8.94
N ILE A 29 -2.73 0.52 -7.72
CA ILE A 29 -3.15 1.16 -6.47
C ILE A 29 -1.94 1.91 -5.91
N ARG A 30 -1.95 3.22 -6.12
CA ARG A 30 -0.91 4.12 -5.61
C ARG A 30 -1.51 5.16 -4.70
N ALA A 31 -0.71 5.62 -3.75
CA ALA A 31 -1.06 6.72 -2.88
C ALA A 31 0.11 7.67 -2.73
N ASP A 32 -0.17 8.96 -2.80
CA ASP A 32 0.79 10.04 -2.63
C ASP A 32 0.60 10.67 -1.25
N GLY A 33 1.69 10.95 -0.54
CA GLY A 33 1.71 11.65 0.74
C GLY A 33 2.90 12.60 0.80
N HIS A 34 3.01 13.42 1.85
CA HIS A 34 4.17 14.30 2.04
C HIS A 34 5.40 13.56 2.56
N SER A 35 5.25 12.29 2.95
CA SER A 35 6.34 11.40 3.37
C SER A 35 6.04 9.96 2.98
N GLY A 36 7.08 9.12 2.91
CA GLY A 36 6.92 7.68 2.62
C GLY A 36 5.97 6.96 3.59
N LYS A 37 6.00 7.34 4.87
CA LYS A 37 5.10 6.81 5.90
C LYS A 37 3.64 7.23 5.68
N GLU A 38 3.42 8.50 5.35
CA GLU A 38 2.09 9.02 5.04
C GLU A 38 1.54 8.38 3.76
N ALA A 39 2.35 8.30 2.72
CA ALA A 39 2.00 7.64 1.46
C ALA A 39 1.62 6.17 1.67
N ALA A 40 2.40 5.43 2.47
CA ALA A 40 2.08 4.04 2.81
C ALA A 40 0.79 3.92 3.66
N THR A 41 0.53 4.87 4.57
CA THR A 41 -0.73 4.91 5.34
C THR A 41 -1.93 5.17 4.42
N LEU A 42 -1.79 6.08 3.46
CA LEU A 42 -2.83 6.36 2.46
C LEU A 42 -3.03 5.17 1.51
N LEU A 43 -1.97 4.42 1.20
CA LEU A 43 -2.02 3.19 0.40
C LEU A 43 -2.90 2.13 1.07
N VAL A 44 -2.78 1.94 2.39
CA VAL A 44 -3.66 1.03 3.16
C VAL A 44 -5.14 1.38 2.97
N ASN A 45 -5.48 2.66 3.07
CA ASN A 45 -6.87 3.11 2.90
C ASN A 45 -7.37 2.84 1.46
N ARG A 46 -6.50 3.05 0.46
CA ARG A 46 -6.84 2.81 -0.94
C ARG A 46 -7.01 1.33 -1.27
N LEU A 47 -6.18 0.47 -0.66
CA LEU A 47 -6.32 -0.99 -0.73
C LEU A 47 -7.63 -1.45 -0.05
N LYS A 48 -7.98 -0.91 1.11
CA LYS A 48 -9.25 -1.21 1.82
C LYS A 48 -10.47 -0.81 0.99
N LEU A 49 -10.46 0.37 0.35
CA LEU A 49 -11.52 0.79 -0.55
C LEU A 49 -11.65 -0.13 -1.77
N ALA A 50 -10.53 -0.50 -2.39
CA ALA A 50 -10.54 -1.38 -3.54
C ALA A 50 -10.97 -2.82 -3.16
N MET A 51 -10.67 -3.27 -1.94
CA MET A 51 -11.16 -4.54 -1.37
C MET A 51 -12.68 -4.56 -1.21
N ASP A 52 -13.28 -3.44 -0.79
CA ASP A 52 -14.75 -3.32 -0.66
C ASP A 52 -15.45 -3.55 -2.01
N THR A 53 -14.83 -3.05 -3.09
CA THR A 53 -15.32 -3.23 -4.46
C THR A 53 -14.97 -4.59 -5.09
N ALA A 54 -14.17 -5.43 -4.42
CA ALA A 54 -13.74 -6.70 -4.96
C ALA A 54 -14.87 -7.75 -4.91
N LEU A 55 -15.31 -8.19 -6.09
CA LEU A 55 -16.41 -9.14 -6.30
C LEU A 55 -16.03 -10.62 -6.10
N THR A 56 -14.75 -10.93 -5.88
CA THR A 56 -14.24 -12.31 -5.81
C THR A 56 -13.44 -12.55 -4.54
N GLU A 57 -13.60 -13.73 -3.94
CA GLU A 57 -12.97 -14.11 -2.67
C GLU A 57 -11.43 -14.10 -2.77
N TRP A 58 -10.87 -14.64 -3.86
CA TRP A 58 -9.41 -14.65 -4.08
C TRP A 58 -8.81 -13.23 -4.12
N ARG A 59 -9.56 -12.25 -4.63
CA ARG A 59 -9.12 -10.85 -4.70
C ARG A 59 -9.16 -10.20 -3.33
N ARG A 60 -10.16 -10.52 -2.50
CA ARG A 60 -10.21 -10.08 -1.10
C ARG A 60 -9.08 -10.66 -0.27
N GLU A 61 -8.74 -11.93 -0.44
CA GLU A 61 -7.60 -12.55 0.26
C GLU A 61 -6.28 -11.89 -0.14
N THR A 62 -6.05 -11.70 -1.43
CA THR A 62 -4.82 -11.06 -1.93
C THR A 62 -4.71 -9.60 -1.45
N MET A 63 -5.82 -8.86 -1.42
CA MET A 63 -5.84 -7.49 -0.90
C MET A 63 -5.66 -7.43 0.61
N THR A 64 -6.21 -8.38 1.36
CA THR A 64 -6.00 -8.50 2.81
C THR A 64 -4.52 -8.72 3.12
N GLN A 65 -3.85 -9.58 2.35
CA GLN A 65 -2.41 -9.78 2.48
C GLN A 65 -1.63 -8.51 2.14
N ALA A 66 -1.94 -7.83 1.04
CA ALA A 66 -1.29 -6.58 0.67
C ALA A 66 -1.48 -5.48 1.72
N ILE A 67 -2.65 -5.39 2.35
CA ILE A 67 -2.90 -4.47 3.47
C ILE A 67 -1.96 -4.80 4.64
N ALA A 68 -1.84 -6.07 5.01
CA ALA A 68 -0.97 -6.50 6.09
C ALA A 68 0.52 -6.23 5.79
N ASP A 69 0.94 -6.40 4.54
CA ASP A 69 2.30 -6.08 4.07
C ASP A 69 2.61 -4.58 4.21
N VAL A 70 1.68 -3.71 3.79
CA VAL A 70 1.81 -2.26 3.93
C VAL A 70 1.77 -1.81 5.39
N GLU A 71 0.89 -2.39 6.21
CA GLU A 71 0.86 -2.09 7.65
C GLU A 71 2.15 -2.51 8.37
N ALA A 72 2.74 -3.65 8.00
CA ALA A 72 4.05 -4.09 8.49
C ALA A 72 5.16 -3.12 8.06
N PHE A 73 5.15 -2.66 6.81
CA PHE A 73 6.07 -1.65 6.32
C PHE A 73 5.95 -0.34 7.11
N VAL A 74 4.74 0.19 7.30
CA VAL A 74 4.50 1.41 8.08
C VAL A 74 5.03 1.29 9.52
N LYS A 75 4.87 0.13 10.15
CA LYS A 75 5.42 -0.15 11.49
C LYS A 75 6.95 -0.22 11.50
N SER A 76 7.58 -0.68 10.42
CA SER A 76 9.04 -0.73 10.30
C SER A 76 9.68 0.66 10.07
N GLN A 77 8.89 1.64 9.63
CA GLN A 77 9.30 3.04 9.43
C GLN A 77 9.09 3.91 10.69
N ALA A 78 8.82 3.31 11.85
CA ALA A 78 8.66 3.98 13.15
C ALA A 78 9.98 3.98 13.93
#